data_AF-A0A7D9ELT3-F1
#
_entry.id   AF-A0A7D9ELT3-F1
#
_cell.length_a   1.000
_cell.length_b   1.000
_cell.length_c   1.000
_cell.angle_alpha   90.00
_cell.angle_beta   90.00
_cell.angle_gamma   90.00
#
_symmetry.space_group_name_H-M   'P 1'
#
loop_
_entity.id
_entity.type
_entity.pdbx_description
1 polymer ?
#
loop_
_entity_poly.entity_id
_entity_poly.type
_entity_poly.pdbx_seq_one_letter_code
_entity_poly.pdbx_strand_id
1 'polypeptide(L)'
;MIVNWWTFHKLDKEKFWLGGKFVVHGVHTMWKRPLITKWSWWRTSAKPCEDSYSEIIKQYRSSKYINVTKLIETHLANGEGVKRCFNTWSDLFYVPKKFSDQWQRISTVFHKNRVFLEVSVPTIMSFIDLQSSWEFHLGLYLPDKYGWRRFHDGKLVWESYNYTIKFMHPVKYHTAVSKINVEKLKNDVIPYSKRFLKC
;
A
#
# COMPACT_ATOMS: atom_id res chain seq x y z
N MET A 1 -2.24 13.49 1.63
CA MET A 1 -1.76 12.73 2.81
C MET A 1 -0.83 13.63 3.62
N ILE A 2 -0.72 13.41 4.93
CA ILE A 2 0.37 13.92 5.77
C ILE A 2 1.15 12.72 6.29
N VAL A 3 2.48 12.75 6.21
CA VAL A 3 3.35 11.68 6.73
C VAL A 3 4.33 12.30 7.73
N ASN A 4 4.29 11.80 8.96
CA ASN A 4 5.22 12.20 10.00
C ASN A 4 6.45 11.29 9.92
N TRP A 5 7.31 11.54 8.94
CA TRP A 5 8.46 10.68 8.63
C TRP A 5 9.44 10.51 9.79
N TRP A 6 9.50 11.47 10.73
CA TRP A 6 10.31 11.33 11.94
C TRP A 6 9.85 10.19 12.84
N THR A 7 8.64 9.66 12.66
CA THR A 7 8.19 8.45 13.36
C THR A 7 8.85 7.19 12.80
N PHE A 8 9.54 7.26 11.66
CA PHE A 8 10.05 6.10 10.95
C PHE A 8 11.47 5.68 11.36
N HIS A 9 12.15 6.46 12.21
CA HIS A 9 13.52 6.16 12.64
C HIS A 9 13.65 4.83 13.40
N LYS A 10 12.55 4.33 13.98
CA LYS A 10 12.51 3.07 14.74
C LYS A 10 12.06 1.85 13.93
N LEU A 11 11.77 2.02 12.65
CA LEU A 11 11.19 0.95 11.84
C LEU A 11 12.29 0.03 11.29
N ASP A 12 11.98 -1.26 11.21
CA ASP A 12 12.92 -2.26 10.74
C ASP A 12 13.04 -2.23 9.22
N LYS A 13 14.13 -1.68 8.70
CA LYS A 13 14.40 -1.56 7.26
C LYS A 13 14.73 -2.91 6.59
N GLU A 14 14.84 -3.99 7.36
CA GLU A 14 14.94 -5.34 6.83
C GLU A 14 13.58 -5.96 6.50
N LYS A 15 12.48 -5.28 6.81
CA LYS A 15 11.11 -5.76 6.58
C LYS A 15 10.34 -4.84 5.65
N PHE A 16 9.40 -5.43 4.93
CA PHE A 16 8.39 -4.68 4.20
C PHE A 16 7.56 -3.81 5.15
N TRP A 17 7.30 -2.56 4.77
CA TRP A 17 6.36 -1.69 5.49
C TRP A 17 5.11 -1.49 4.67
N LEU A 18 3.94 -1.51 5.30
CA LEU A 18 2.67 -1.20 4.66
C LEU A 18 1.80 -0.31 5.55
N GLY A 19 1.26 0.76 4.98
CA GLY A 19 0.40 1.70 5.70
C GLY A 19 -1.03 1.18 5.93
N GLY A 20 -1.49 0.23 5.11
CA GLY A 20 -2.80 -0.41 5.24
C GLY A 20 -2.73 -1.77 5.94
N LYS A 21 -3.86 -2.24 6.48
CA LYS A 21 -3.99 -3.63 6.96
C LYS A 21 -4.00 -4.59 5.78
N PHE A 22 -3.25 -5.68 5.86
CA PHE A 22 -3.40 -6.78 4.91
C PHE A 22 -4.49 -7.73 5.41
N VAL A 23 -5.53 -7.94 4.60
CA VAL A 23 -6.66 -8.82 4.94
C VAL A 23 -6.83 -9.82 3.81
N VAL A 24 -6.95 -11.10 4.16
CA VAL A 24 -7.16 -12.18 3.18
C VAL A 24 -8.65 -12.34 2.85
N HIS A 25 -9.53 -12.15 3.83
CA HIS A 25 -10.97 -12.23 3.62
C HIS A 25 -11.50 -10.99 2.87
N GLY A 26 -12.39 -11.22 1.92
CA GLY A 26 -12.97 -10.15 1.10
C GLY A 26 -12.11 -9.71 -0.09
N VAL A 27 -10.88 -10.24 -0.27
CA VAL A 27 -10.10 -9.99 -1.49
C VAL A 27 -10.53 -10.90 -2.63
N HIS A 28 -10.30 -10.45 -3.86
CA HIS A 28 -10.70 -11.19 -5.04
C HIS A 28 -9.86 -12.45 -5.27
N THR A 29 -10.51 -13.60 -5.46
CA THR A 29 -9.85 -14.84 -5.88
C THR A 29 -9.68 -14.84 -7.40
N MET A 30 -8.45 -15.03 -7.87
CA MET A 30 -8.14 -15.00 -9.30
C MET A 30 -9.00 -16.00 -10.10
N TRP A 31 -9.49 -15.57 -11.26
CA TRP A 31 -10.37 -16.29 -12.19
C TRP A 31 -11.74 -16.72 -11.64
N LYS A 32 -12.04 -16.47 -10.36
CA LYS A 32 -13.39 -16.64 -9.83
C LYS A 32 -14.29 -15.52 -10.34
N ARG A 33 -15.53 -15.83 -10.68
CA ARG A 33 -16.56 -14.84 -11.05
C ARG A 33 -17.87 -15.18 -10.32
N PRO A 34 -18.73 -14.20 -9.97
CA PRO A 34 -18.54 -12.74 -10.10
C PRO A 34 -17.44 -12.21 -9.16
N LEU A 35 -17.03 -10.96 -9.36
CA LEU A 35 -16.08 -10.28 -8.46
C LEU A 35 -16.68 -10.22 -7.05
N ILE A 36 -15.89 -10.58 -6.02
CA ILE A 36 -16.38 -10.68 -4.63
C ILE A 36 -16.80 -9.31 -4.07
N THR A 37 -16.17 -8.23 -4.51
CA THR A 37 -16.40 -6.89 -3.97
C THR A 37 -16.93 -5.93 -5.03
N LYS A 38 -17.83 -5.04 -4.61
CA LYS A 38 -18.22 -3.84 -5.37
C LYS A 38 -17.20 -2.70 -5.18
N TRP A 39 -15.94 -3.02 -4.92
CA TRP A 39 -14.91 -2.01 -4.71
C TRP A 39 -14.77 -1.18 -5.98
N SER A 40 -14.85 0.14 -5.84
CA SER A 40 -14.96 1.08 -6.97
C SER A 40 -13.76 1.04 -7.91
N TRP A 41 -12.64 0.45 -7.51
CA TRP A 41 -11.45 0.29 -8.34
C TRP A 41 -11.45 -0.99 -9.17
N TRP A 42 -12.28 -1.97 -8.81
CA TRP A 42 -12.57 -3.13 -9.67
C TRP A 42 -13.55 -2.80 -10.79
N ARG A 43 -13.68 -1.52 -11.21
CA ARG A 43 -14.73 -0.92 -12.07
C ARG A 43 -15.36 -1.87 -13.10
N THR A 44 -14.57 -2.73 -13.73
CA THR A 44 -15.07 -3.78 -14.64
C THR A 44 -14.36 -5.13 -14.57
N SER A 45 -13.19 -5.28 -13.93
CA SER A 45 -12.45 -6.55 -13.97
C SER A 45 -11.26 -6.66 -13.02
N ALA A 46 -10.99 -7.89 -12.55
CA ALA A 46 -9.72 -8.27 -11.92
C ALA A 46 -8.65 -8.78 -12.91
N LYS A 47 -8.99 -8.80 -14.20
CA LYS A 47 -8.15 -9.31 -15.28
C LYS A 47 -6.72 -8.73 -15.31
N PRO A 48 -6.46 -7.43 -15.10
CA PRO A 48 -5.09 -6.91 -15.05
C PRO A 48 -4.17 -7.63 -14.05
N CYS A 49 -4.69 -7.96 -12.87
CA CYS A 49 -3.95 -8.68 -11.84
C CYS A 49 -3.75 -10.15 -12.22
N GLU A 50 -4.78 -10.80 -12.77
CA GLU A 50 -4.73 -12.19 -13.24
C GLU A 50 -3.76 -12.37 -14.42
N ASP A 51 -3.76 -11.42 -15.35
CA ASP A 51 -2.83 -11.38 -16.49
C ASP A 51 -1.39 -11.16 -15.99
N SER A 52 -1.19 -10.28 -14.98
CA SER A 52 0.13 -10.09 -14.34
C SER A 52 0.64 -11.36 -13.67
N TYR A 53 -0.22 -12.07 -12.94
CA TYR A 53 0.13 -13.35 -12.31
C TYR A 53 0.58 -14.36 -13.37
N SER A 54 -0.19 -14.49 -14.46
CA SER A 54 0.11 -15.39 -15.57
C SER A 54 1.42 -15.03 -16.27
N GLU A 55 1.68 -13.73 -16.47
CA GLU A 55 2.90 -13.23 -17.09
C GLU A 55 4.14 -13.49 -16.22
N ILE A 56 4.07 -13.29 -14.90
CA ILE A 56 5.17 -13.63 -13.97
C ILE A 56 5.55 -15.10 -14.10
N ILE A 57 4.57 -16.00 -14.11
CA ILE A 57 4.82 -17.43 -14.27
C ILE A 57 5.50 -17.72 -15.59
N LYS A 58 4.96 -17.19 -16.69
CA LYS A 58 5.48 -17.42 -18.03
C LYS A 58 6.89 -16.86 -18.19
N GLN A 59 7.12 -15.63 -17.75
CA GLN A 59 8.37 -14.89 -17.94
C GLN A 59 9.51 -15.47 -17.10
N TYR A 60 9.22 -15.94 -15.88
CA TYR A 60 10.25 -16.41 -14.96
C TYR A 60 10.34 -17.93 -14.83
N ARG A 61 9.60 -18.71 -15.64
CA ARG A 61 9.63 -20.19 -15.64
C ARG A 61 11.03 -20.79 -15.70
N SER A 62 11.92 -20.19 -16.50
CA SER A 62 13.31 -20.65 -16.70
C SER A 62 14.32 -19.58 -16.28
N SER A 63 13.92 -18.64 -15.43
CA SER A 63 14.79 -17.54 -14.99
C SER A 63 15.84 -18.04 -14.01
N LYS A 64 17.10 -17.64 -14.23
CA LYS A 64 18.18 -17.84 -13.25
C LYS A 64 18.16 -16.78 -12.13
N TYR A 65 17.42 -15.69 -12.31
CA TYR A 65 17.39 -14.55 -11.38
C TYR A 65 16.24 -14.62 -10.38
N ILE A 66 15.14 -15.28 -10.75
CA ILE A 66 13.94 -15.38 -9.93
C ILE A 66 13.54 -16.85 -9.84
N ASN A 67 13.47 -17.37 -8.62
CA ASN A 67 12.83 -18.66 -8.34
C ASN A 67 11.30 -18.46 -8.33
N VAL A 68 10.67 -18.69 -9.48
CA VAL A 68 9.23 -18.47 -9.65
C VAL A 68 8.39 -19.42 -8.80
N THR A 69 8.87 -20.65 -8.57
CA THR A 69 8.18 -21.63 -7.71
C THR A 69 8.07 -21.10 -6.29
N LYS A 70 9.18 -20.59 -5.73
CA LYS A 70 9.19 -19.97 -4.39
C LYS A 70 8.26 -18.75 -4.30
N LEU A 71 8.22 -17.91 -5.35
CA LEU A 71 7.29 -16.78 -5.38
C LEU A 71 5.82 -17.23 -5.31
N ILE A 72 5.47 -18.26 -6.09
CA ILE A 72 4.11 -18.82 -6.11
C ILE A 72 3.77 -19.45 -4.76
N GLU A 73 4.67 -20.23 -4.18
CA GLU A 73 4.49 -20.85 -2.86
C GLU A 73 4.25 -19.80 -1.77
N THR A 74 5.03 -18.71 -1.80
CA THR A 74 4.89 -17.60 -0.85
C THR A 74 3.54 -16.89 -1.04
N HIS A 75 3.15 -16.63 -2.29
CA HIS A 75 1.86 -16.04 -2.61
C HIS A 75 0.67 -16.91 -2.17
N LEU A 76 0.75 -18.22 -2.39
CA LEU A 76 -0.26 -19.16 -1.94
C LEU A 76 -0.32 -19.24 -0.42
N ALA A 77 0.82 -19.24 0.28
CA ALA A 77 0.87 -19.22 1.74
C ALA A 77 0.16 -17.98 2.30
N ASN A 78 0.46 -16.80 1.73
CA ASN A 78 -0.22 -15.55 2.07
C ASN A 78 -1.72 -15.55 1.72
N GLY A 79 -2.13 -16.39 0.78
CA GLY A 79 -3.50 -16.50 0.28
C GLY A 79 -4.30 -17.67 0.83
N GLU A 80 -3.81 -18.36 1.85
CA GLU A 80 -4.42 -19.58 2.43
C GLU A 80 -4.65 -20.67 1.36
N GLY A 81 -3.63 -20.92 0.53
CA GLY A 81 -3.66 -21.89 -0.56
C GLY A 81 -4.39 -21.41 -1.82
N VAL A 82 -4.87 -20.16 -1.84
CA VAL A 82 -5.65 -19.59 -2.95
C VAL A 82 -4.91 -18.43 -3.60
N LYS A 83 -4.92 -18.38 -4.94
CA LYS A 83 -4.36 -17.27 -5.73
C LYS A 83 -5.28 -16.06 -5.64
N ARG A 84 -4.77 -14.93 -5.16
CA ARG A 84 -5.58 -13.77 -4.80
C ARG A 84 -5.01 -12.48 -5.36
N CYS A 85 -5.90 -11.59 -5.79
CA CYS A 85 -5.54 -10.20 -6.01
C CYS A 85 -5.75 -9.45 -4.68
N PHE A 86 -4.70 -9.42 -3.86
CA PHE A 86 -4.73 -8.71 -2.59
C PHE A 86 -4.92 -7.22 -2.82
N ASN A 87 -5.61 -6.56 -1.90
CA ASN A 87 -5.78 -5.12 -1.96
C ASN A 87 -5.74 -4.47 -0.58
N THR A 88 -5.09 -3.30 -0.49
CA THR A 88 -5.04 -2.45 0.70
C THR A 88 -4.45 -1.09 0.36
N TRP A 89 -4.56 -0.12 1.28
CA TRP A 89 -3.95 1.19 1.08
C TRP A 89 -2.46 1.09 0.87
N SER A 90 -2.03 1.66 -0.25
CA SER A 90 -0.67 1.52 -0.76
C SER A 90 -0.03 2.89 -1.04
N ASP A 91 -0.58 3.97 -0.49
CA ASP A 91 0.01 5.32 -0.54
C ASP A 91 1.36 5.42 0.20
N LEU A 92 1.57 4.55 1.19
CA LEU A 92 2.80 4.48 1.97
C LEU A 92 3.21 3.02 2.12
N PHE A 93 4.35 2.67 1.53
CA PHE A 93 5.00 1.38 1.68
C PHE A 93 6.52 1.53 1.58
N TYR A 94 7.25 0.53 2.06
CA TYR A 94 8.70 0.45 1.93
C TYR A 94 9.11 -0.96 1.51
N VAL A 95 10.10 -1.01 0.62
CA VAL A 95 10.69 -2.25 0.09
C VAL A 95 12.13 -2.35 0.61
N PRO A 96 12.45 -3.38 1.40
CA PRO A 96 13.82 -3.65 1.85
C PRO A 96 14.79 -3.77 0.67
N LYS A 97 16.01 -3.28 0.86
CA LYS A 97 17.07 -3.34 -0.16
C LYS A 97 17.31 -4.76 -0.67
N LYS A 98 17.27 -5.77 0.20
CA LYS A 98 17.45 -7.19 -0.17
C LYS A 98 16.40 -7.70 -1.18
N PHE A 99 15.25 -7.03 -1.27
CA PHE A 99 14.16 -7.39 -2.17
C PHE A 99 14.05 -6.46 -3.39
N SER A 100 14.94 -5.46 -3.54
CA SER A 100 14.78 -4.40 -4.55
C SER A 100 14.79 -4.91 -5.99
N ASP A 101 15.67 -5.86 -6.33
CA ASP A 101 15.75 -6.45 -7.68
C ASP A 101 14.48 -7.26 -8.02
N GLN A 102 14.04 -8.12 -7.09
CA GLN A 102 12.79 -8.88 -7.24
C GLN A 102 11.58 -7.95 -7.36
N TRP A 103 11.50 -6.92 -6.51
CA TRP A 103 10.46 -5.91 -6.58
C TRP A 103 10.44 -5.20 -7.94
N GLN A 104 11.58 -4.71 -8.42
CA GLN A 104 11.65 -3.98 -9.69
C GLN A 104 11.17 -4.85 -10.86
N ARG A 105 11.58 -6.11 -10.90
CA ARG A 105 11.19 -7.07 -11.94
C ARG A 105 9.69 -7.34 -11.93
N ILE A 106 9.13 -7.67 -10.77
CA ILE A 106 7.70 -8.00 -10.65
C ILE A 106 6.83 -6.75 -10.85
N SER A 107 7.21 -5.60 -10.26
CA SER A 107 6.48 -4.34 -10.43
C SER A 107 6.45 -3.87 -11.89
N THR A 108 7.48 -4.16 -12.69
CA THR A 108 7.46 -3.90 -14.13
C THR A 108 6.31 -4.64 -14.85
N VAL A 109 6.05 -5.89 -14.47
CA VAL A 109 4.93 -6.69 -15.02
C VAL A 109 3.57 -6.10 -14.61
N PHE A 110 3.42 -5.75 -13.33
CA PHE A 110 2.18 -5.14 -12.83
C PHE A 110 1.92 -3.76 -13.45
N HIS A 111 2.97 -2.96 -13.63
CA HIS A 111 2.90 -1.67 -14.32
C HIS A 111 2.48 -1.83 -15.79
N LYS A 112 3.11 -2.76 -16.52
CA LYS A 112 2.77 -3.09 -17.91
C LYS A 112 1.28 -3.46 -18.06
N ASN A 113 0.76 -4.27 -17.14
CA ASN A 113 -0.64 -4.68 -17.14
C ASN A 113 -1.59 -3.64 -16.51
N ARG A 114 -1.10 -2.45 -16.12
CA ARG A 114 -1.88 -1.34 -15.57
C ARG A 114 -2.66 -1.72 -14.31
N VAL A 115 -2.08 -2.54 -13.44
CA VAL A 115 -2.70 -2.91 -12.17
C VAL A 115 -2.71 -1.71 -11.22
N PHE A 116 -3.88 -1.39 -10.67
CA PHE A 116 -4.03 -0.29 -9.72
C PHE A 116 -3.12 -0.47 -8.49
N LEU A 117 -2.54 0.63 -8.00
CA LEU A 117 -1.51 0.61 -6.94
C LEU A 117 -1.96 -0.16 -5.69
N GLU A 118 -3.19 0.07 -5.24
CA GLU A 118 -3.74 -0.58 -4.04
C GLU A 118 -3.96 -2.08 -4.22
N VAL A 119 -3.83 -2.61 -5.44
CA VAL A 119 -3.79 -4.05 -5.73
C VAL A 119 -2.36 -4.51 -5.98
N SER A 120 -1.60 -3.74 -6.77
CA SER A 120 -0.28 -4.14 -7.22
C SER A 120 0.70 -4.27 -6.06
N VAL A 121 0.79 -3.29 -5.17
CA VAL A 121 1.73 -3.31 -4.04
C VAL A 121 1.52 -4.53 -3.13
N PRO A 122 0.34 -4.76 -2.51
CA PRO A 122 0.17 -5.91 -1.63
C PRO A 122 0.29 -7.24 -2.36
N THR A 123 -0.11 -7.31 -3.64
CA THR A 123 0.03 -8.54 -4.42
C THR A 123 1.50 -8.82 -4.75
N ILE A 124 2.30 -7.82 -5.13
CA ILE A 124 3.75 -7.97 -5.36
C ILE A 124 4.45 -8.40 -4.06
N MET A 125 4.17 -7.73 -2.93
CA MET A 125 4.74 -8.09 -1.63
C MET A 125 4.42 -9.55 -1.29
N SER A 126 3.19 -9.99 -1.55
CA SER A 126 2.77 -11.37 -1.26
C SER A 126 3.52 -12.44 -2.06
N PHE A 127 4.10 -12.10 -3.21
CA PHE A 127 5.00 -13.00 -3.93
C PHE A 127 6.39 -13.06 -3.29
N ILE A 128 6.87 -11.94 -2.77
CA ILE A 128 8.28 -11.78 -2.39
C ILE A 128 8.56 -12.30 -0.98
N ASP A 129 7.66 -12.05 -0.02
CA ASP A 129 7.86 -12.43 1.38
C ASP A 129 6.54 -12.79 2.06
N LEU A 130 6.61 -13.54 3.15
CA LEU A 130 5.46 -13.89 3.97
C LEU A 130 4.93 -12.67 4.72
N GLN A 131 3.62 -12.52 4.76
CA GLN A 131 2.93 -11.43 5.45
C GLN A 131 3.33 -11.35 6.94
N SER A 132 3.59 -12.50 7.57
CA SER A 132 4.06 -12.58 8.96
C SER A 132 5.41 -11.87 9.20
N SER A 133 6.19 -11.64 8.15
CA SER A 133 7.47 -10.92 8.20
C SER A 133 7.33 -9.41 7.98
N TRP A 134 6.14 -8.91 7.65
CA TRP A 134 5.92 -7.50 7.33
C TRP A 134 5.63 -6.66 8.59
N GLU A 135 5.90 -5.36 8.51
CA GLU A 135 5.50 -4.39 9.53
C GLU A 135 4.35 -3.52 9.03
N PHE A 136 3.27 -3.46 9.83
CA PHE A 136 2.10 -2.66 9.54
C PHE A 136 2.19 -1.31 10.27
N HIS A 137 2.28 -0.24 9.50
CA HIS A 137 2.42 1.12 10.00
C HIS A 137 1.11 1.87 9.90
N LEU A 138 0.07 1.36 10.54
CA LEU A 138 -1.28 1.91 10.44
C LEU A 138 -1.31 3.41 10.75
N GLY A 139 -1.79 4.18 9.77
CA GLY A 139 -2.11 5.59 9.92
C GLY A 139 -3.60 5.79 10.28
N LEU A 140 -4.03 7.05 10.31
CA LEU A 140 -5.44 7.38 10.41
C LEU A 140 -6.06 7.55 9.03
N TYR A 141 -7.13 6.80 8.78
CA TYR A 141 -7.99 7.00 7.64
C TYR A 141 -9.16 7.89 8.00
N LEU A 142 -9.17 9.08 7.42
CA LEU A 142 -10.16 10.10 7.73
C LEU A 142 -11.59 9.67 7.36
N PRO A 143 -11.84 8.95 6.24
CA PRO A 143 -13.17 8.44 5.94
C PRO A 143 -13.67 7.39 6.95
N ASP A 144 -12.80 6.59 7.57
CA ASP A 144 -13.21 5.63 8.61
C ASP A 144 -13.67 6.37 9.87
N LYS A 145 -13.04 7.51 10.19
CA LYS A 145 -13.38 8.31 11.38
C LYS A 145 -14.54 9.28 11.17
N TYR A 146 -14.60 9.94 10.02
CA TYR A 146 -15.50 11.07 9.76
C TYR A 146 -16.51 10.81 8.63
N GLY A 147 -16.43 9.65 7.97
CA GLY A 147 -17.27 9.29 6.84
C GLY A 147 -16.87 9.99 5.53
N TRP A 148 -17.38 9.47 4.41
CA TRP A 148 -17.09 9.93 3.06
C TRP A 148 -17.53 11.36 2.74
N ARG A 149 -18.35 11.99 3.58
CA ARG A 149 -18.83 13.37 3.37
C ARG A 149 -18.01 14.42 4.10
N ARG A 150 -17.33 14.09 5.20
CA ARG A 150 -16.68 15.09 6.08
C ARG A 150 -15.17 14.94 6.17
N PHE A 151 -14.59 13.85 5.67
CA PHE A 151 -13.15 13.58 5.76
C PHE A 151 -12.23 14.67 5.20
N HIS A 152 -12.75 15.55 4.34
CA HIS A 152 -12.00 16.60 3.65
C HIS A 152 -12.07 17.97 4.36
N ASP A 153 -12.83 18.08 5.46
CA ASP A 153 -12.86 19.28 6.30
C ASP A 153 -11.53 19.44 7.03
N GLY A 154 -10.82 20.54 6.75
CA GLY A 154 -9.51 20.79 7.36
C GLY A 154 -9.56 20.92 8.88
N LYS A 155 -10.67 21.39 9.49
CA LYS A 155 -10.77 21.46 10.96
C LYS A 155 -10.69 20.07 11.58
N LEU A 156 -11.46 19.11 11.03
CA LEU A 156 -11.47 17.72 11.49
C LEU A 156 -10.13 17.01 11.26
N VAL A 157 -9.41 17.37 10.20
CA VAL A 157 -8.03 16.90 9.97
C VAL A 157 -7.13 17.30 11.14
N TRP A 158 -7.12 18.57 11.53
CA TRP A 158 -6.21 19.05 12.58
C TRP A 158 -6.64 18.70 13.99
N GLU A 159 -7.94 18.51 14.25
CA GLU A 159 -8.44 17.91 15.51
C GLU A 159 -7.89 16.48 15.71
N SER A 160 -7.66 15.74 14.63
CA SER A 160 -7.10 14.40 14.68
C SER A 160 -5.57 14.36 14.65
N TYR A 161 -4.92 15.45 14.28
CA TYR A 161 -3.48 15.47 14.05
C TYR A 161 -2.72 15.53 15.37
N ASN A 162 -1.65 14.74 15.46
CA ASN A 162 -0.60 14.93 16.45
C ASN A 162 0.74 14.47 15.85
N TYR A 163 1.85 14.83 16.48
CA TYR A 163 3.19 14.50 15.97
C TYR A 163 3.58 13.02 16.12
N THR A 164 2.77 12.19 16.78
CA THR A 164 3.04 10.76 17.00
C THR A 164 2.33 9.85 15.99
N ILE A 165 1.29 10.33 15.30
CA ILE A 165 0.63 9.56 14.25
C ILE A 165 1.60 9.31 13.09
N LYS A 166 1.62 8.10 12.52
CA LYS A 166 2.56 7.75 11.44
C LYS A 166 2.23 8.51 10.15
N PHE A 167 0.95 8.46 9.75
CA PHE A 167 0.43 9.24 8.63
C PHE A 167 -1.09 9.43 8.76
N MET A 168 -1.63 10.37 7.98
CA MET A 168 -3.06 10.62 7.83
C MET A 168 -3.46 10.66 6.36
N HIS A 169 -4.48 9.90 5.99
CA HIS A 169 -4.97 9.80 4.62
C HIS A 169 -6.51 9.81 4.54
N PRO A 170 -7.12 10.43 3.52
CA PRO A 170 -6.54 11.37 2.58
C PRO A 170 -6.61 12.79 3.16
N VAL A 171 -5.49 13.50 3.19
CA VAL A 171 -5.47 14.94 3.45
C VAL A 171 -5.46 15.67 2.10
N LYS A 172 -6.44 16.56 1.89
CA LYS A 172 -6.57 17.42 0.70
C LYS A 172 -5.98 18.80 0.99
N TYR A 173 -5.44 19.46 -0.02
CA TYR A 173 -4.79 20.78 0.11
C TYR A 173 -5.29 21.83 -0.90
N HIS A 174 -6.12 21.42 -1.87
CA HIS A 174 -6.50 22.24 -3.02
C HIS A 174 -7.95 22.76 -2.96
N THR A 175 -8.73 22.41 -1.96
CA THR A 175 -10.14 22.85 -1.83
C THR A 175 -10.25 24.02 -0.86
N ALA A 176 -11.28 24.86 -1.02
CA ALA A 176 -11.55 26.00 -0.13
C ALA A 176 -11.64 25.59 1.35
N VAL A 177 -12.31 24.46 1.63
CA VAL A 177 -12.47 23.87 2.97
C VAL A 177 -11.18 23.22 3.52
N SER A 178 -10.14 23.09 2.70
CA SER A 178 -8.84 22.53 3.08
C SER A 178 -7.71 23.56 3.15
N LYS A 179 -8.00 24.86 2.98
CA LYS A 179 -6.99 25.94 3.03
C LYS A 179 -6.17 25.92 4.33
N ILE A 180 -6.84 25.65 5.46
CA ILE A 180 -6.18 25.49 6.77
C ILE A 180 -5.11 24.39 6.76
N ASN A 181 -5.25 23.35 5.92
CA ASN A 181 -4.26 22.29 5.82
C ASN A 181 -2.92 22.80 5.26
N VAL A 182 -2.95 23.75 4.33
CA VAL A 182 -1.73 24.35 3.78
C VAL A 182 -1.04 25.21 4.83
N GLU A 183 -1.80 26.02 5.56
CA GLU A 183 -1.29 26.87 6.63
C GLU A 183 -0.63 26.03 7.73
N LYS A 184 -1.35 25.04 8.25
CA LYS A 184 -0.87 24.13 9.30
C LYS A 184 0.32 23.27 8.86
N LEU A 185 0.34 22.80 7.60
CA LEU A 185 1.51 22.11 7.07
C LEU A 185 2.75 23.02 7.07
N LYS A 186 2.61 24.27 6.62
CA LYS A 186 3.71 25.23 6.50
C LYS A 186 4.19 25.77 7.85
N ASN A 187 3.28 26.04 8.77
CA ASN A 187 3.57 26.75 10.01
C ASN A 187 3.83 25.80 11.19
N ASP A 188 3.28 24.59 11.17
CA ASP A 188 3.37 23.66 12.31
C ASP A 188 4.23 22.44 11.93
N VAL A 189 3.79 21.68 10.92
CA VAL A 189 4.37 20.37 10.57
C VAL A 189 5.79 20.47 9.99
N ILE A 190 6.00 21.32 8.99
CA ILE A 190 7.33 21.49 8.36
C ILE A 190 8.35 22.02 9.38
N PRO A 191 8.08 23.08 10.17
CA PRO A 191 9.00 23.55 11.20
C PRO A 191 9.32 22.50 12.25
N TYR A 192 8.33 21.72 12.70
CA TYR A 192 8.57 20.60 13.62
C TYR A 192 9.50 19.55 13.00
N SER A 193 9.29 19.19 11.73
CA SER A 193 10.10 18.19 11.03
C SER A 193 11.58 18.56 10.92
N LYS A 194 11.91 19.86 10.87
CA LYS A 194 13.30 20.35 10.77
C LYS A 194 14.16 19.96 11.97
N ARG A 195 13.55 19.66 13.13
CA ARG A 195 14.25 19.17 14.33
C ARG A 195 14.97 17.84 14.10
N PHE A 196 14.57 17.09 13.07
CA PHE A 196 15.06 15.75 12.75
C PHE A 196 15.97 15.72 11.50
N LEU A 197 16.27 16.88 10.89
CA LEU A 197 17.12 16.97 9.69
C LEU A 197 18.62 17.05 10.00
N LYS A 198 19.01 17.23 11.26
CA LYS A 198 20.41 17.30 11.71
C LYS A 198 20.90 15.97 12.31
N CYS A 199 20.27 14.86 11.94
CA CYS A 199 20.63 13.53 12.39
C CYS A 199 21.66 12.89 11.46
#